data_AF-A0A1I1G3C6-F1
#
_entry.id   AF-A0A1I1G3C6-F1
#
_cell.length_a   1.000
_cell.length_b   1.000
_cell.length_c   1.000
_cell.angle_alpha   90.00
_cell.angle_beta   90.00
_cell.angle_gamma   90.00
#
_symmetry.space_group_name_H-M   'P 1'
#
loop_
_entity.id
_entity.type
_entity.pdbx_description
1 polymer ?
#
loop_
_entity_poly.entity_id
_entity_poly.type
_entity_poly.pdbx_seq_one_letter_code
_entity_poly.pdbx_strand_id
1 'polypeptide(L)' 'MVDYFRILLNARMAKMEERGASAVEYGLLIAGIAAVIVVAVMALGPVVKNAFSQTCDAITSNNSNITASCKS' A
#
# COMPACT_ATOMS: atom_id res chain seq x y z
N MET A 1 -20.93 -33.17 -34.80
CA MET A 1 -20.99 -31.67 -34.82
C MET A 1 -20.70 -31.07 -33.45
N VAL A 2 -21.16 -31.68 -32.36
CA VAL A 2 -20.93 -31.21 -30.99
C VAL A 2 -19.46 -31.35 -30.56
N ASP A 3 -18.73 -32.33 -31.10
CA ASP A 3 -17.33 -32.59 -30.75
C ASP A 3 -16.39 -31.46 -31.16
N TYR A 4 -16.63 -30.87 -32.35
CA TYR A 4 -15.89 -29.69 -32.80
C TYR A 4 -16.06 -28.50 -31.86
N PHE A 5 -17.29 -28.31 -31.35
CA PHE A 5 -17.57 -27.24 -30.39
C PHE A 5 -16.83 -27.44 -29.06
N ARG A 6 -16.71 -28.69 -28.61
CA ARG A 6 -15.95 -29.03 -27.40
C ARG A 6 -14.45 -28.81 -27.56
N ILE A 7 -13.89 -29.17 -28.71
CA ILE A 7 -12.47 -28.94 -29.01
C ILE A 7 -12.17 -27.44 -29.01
N LEU A 8 -13.03 -26.63 -29.62
CA LEU A 8 -12.87 -25.17 -29.65
C LEU A 8 -13.01 -24.53 -28.26
N LEU A 9 -13.96 -25.00 -27.45
CA LEU A 9 -14.11 -24.52 -26.06
C LEU A 9 -12.92 -24.90 -25.18
N ASN A 10 -12.41 -26.12 -25.30
CA ASN A 10 -11.26 -26.58 -24.52
C ASN A 10 -10.00 -25.79 -24.86
N ALA A 11 -9.76 -25.55 -26.16
CA ALA A 11 -8.66 -24.70 -26.60
C ALA A 11 -8.77 -23.25 -26.11
N ARG A 12 -10.00 -22.71 -26.02
CA ARG A 12 -10.26 -21.36 -25.49
C ARG A 12 -10.03 -21.26 -23.98
N MET A 13 -10.43 -22.29 -23.22
CA MET A 13 -10.19 -22.36 -21.78
C MET A 13 -8.69 -22.47 -21.47
N ALA A 14 -7.98 -23.37 -22.13
CA ALA A 14 -6.51 -23.51 -21.99
C ALA A 14 -5.77 -22.19 -22.27
N LYS A 15 -6.22 -21.42 -23.27
CA LYS A 15 -5.64 -20.09 -23.57
C LYS A 15 -5.92 -19.02 -22.49
N MET A 16 -7.00 -19.16 -21.72
CA MET A 16 -7.32 -18.24 -20.63
C MET A 16 -6.59 -18.61 -19.33
N GLU A 17 -6.33 -19.89 -19.08
CA GLU A 17 -5.60 -20.34 -17.89
C GLU A 17 -4.17 -19.79 -17.84
N GLU A 18 -3.47 -19.76 -19.00
CA GLU A 18 -2.12 -19.17 -19.10
C GLU A 18 -2.10 -17.66 -18.78
N ARG A 19 -3.19 -16.95 -19.12
CA ARG A 19 -3.32 -15.50 -18.85
C ARG A 19 -3.77 -15.21 -17.43
N GLY A 20 -4.54 -16.10 -16.82
CA GLY A 20 -5.04 -15.99 -15.45
C GLY A 20 -3.95 -16.26 -14.41
N ALA A 21 -3.12 -17.30 -14.62
CA ALA A 21 -2.02 -17.62 -13.72
C ALA A 21 -0.95 -16.50 -13.69
N SER A 22 -0.58 -15.97 -14.85
CA SER A 22 0.35 -14.82 -14.94
C SER A 22 -0.17 -13.56 -14.25
N ALA A 23 -1.48 -13.29 -14.27
CA ALA A 23 -2.04 -12.10 -13.63
C ALA A 23 -1.88 -12.11 -12.10
N VAL A 24 -1.90 -13.30 -11.49
CA VAL A 24 -1.76 -13.46 -10.04
C VAL A 24 -0.31 -13.32 -9.59
N GLU A 25 0.67 -13.74 -10.39
CA GLU A 25 2.09 -13.62 -10.05
C GLU A 25 2.51 -12.14 -9.94
N TYR A 26 2.19 -11.33 -10.96
CA TYR A 26 2.46 -9.89 -10.90
C TYR A 26 1.62 -9.20 -9.82
N GLY A 27 0.37 -9.65 -9.61
CA GLY A 27 -0.50 -9.16 -8.54
C GLY A 27 0.08 -9.40 -7.13
N LEU A 28 0.68 -10.58 -6.89
CA LEU A 28 1.31 -10.93 -5.62
C LEU A 28 2.56 -10.07 -5.36
N LEU A 29 3.40 -9.84 -6.38
CA LEU A 29 4.58 -8.99 -6.23
C LEU A 29 4.19 -7.55 -5.89
N ILE A 30 3.17 -7.00 -6.57
CA ILE A 30 2.65 -5.66 -6.30
C ILE A 30 2.04 -5.60 -4.89
N ALA A 31 1.30 -6.62 -4.46
CA ALA A 31 0.74 -6.71 -3.12
C ALA A 31 1.84 -6.72 -2.03
N GLY A 32 2.94 -7.43 -2.27
CA GLY A 32 4.09 -7.43 -1.37
C GLY A 32 4.74 -6.04 -1.24
N ILE A 33 4.96 -5.35 -2.35
CA ILE A 33 5.51 -3.98 -2.36
C ILE A 33 4.56 -3.03 -1.63
N ALA A 34 3.26 -3.13 -1.88
CA ALA A 34 2.25 -2.31 -1.21
C ALA A 34 2.26 -2.52 0.32
N ALA A 35 2.37 -3.76 0.78
CA ALA A 35 2.47 -4.07 2.21
C ALA A 35 3.71 -3.42 2.84
N VAL A 36 4.87 -3.48 2.17
CA VAL A 36 6.10 -2.84 2.66
C VAL A 36 5.95 -1.32 2.76
N ILE A 37 5.32 -0.67 1.76
CA ILE A 37 5.08 0.78 1.77
C ILE A 37 4.18 1.17 2.94
N VAL A 38 3.09 0.43 3.17
CA VAL A 38 2.17 0.71 4.29
C VAL A 38 2.90 0.63 5.63
N VAL A 39 3.71 -0.42 5.84
CA VAL A 39 4.52 -0.58 7.06
C VAL A 39 5.50 0.59 7.22
N ALA A 40 6.18 0.99 6.14
CA ALA A 40 7.11 2.12 6.17
C ALA A 40 6.41 3.43 6.58
N VAL A 41 5.25 3.74 6.00
CA VAL A 41 4.48 4.94 6.33
C VAL A 41 3.98 4.92 7.78
N MET A 42 3.49 3.76 8.26
CA MET A 42 3.07 3.61 9.65
C MET A 42 4.22 3.79 10.65
N ALA A 43 5.43 3.34 10.29
CA ALA A 43 6.62 3.54 11.11
C ALA A 43 7.12 5.00 11.11
N LEU A 44 7.04 5.69 9.96
CA LEU A 44 7.48 7.08 9.79
C LEU A 44 6.52 8.09 10.45
N GLY A 45 5.22 7.82 10.46
CA GLY A 45 4.19 8.68 11.07
C GLY A 45 4.51 9.17 12.49
N PRO A 46 4.77 8.28 13.48
CA PRO A 46 5.07 8.69 14.84
C PRO A 46 6.41 9.43 14.97
N VAL A 47 7.41 9.10 14.14
CA VAL A 47 8.71 9.81 14.15
C VAL A 47 8.52 11.27 13.74
N VAL A 48 7.79 11.50 12.64
CA VAL A 48 7.49 12.84 12.15
C VAL A 48 6.64 13.61 13.17
N LYS A 49 5.61 12.97 13.73
CA LYS A 49 4.77 13.57 14.78
C LYS A 49 5.61 14.00 15.99
N ASN A 50 6.49 13.12 16.49
CA ASN A 50 7.35 13.42 17.63
C ASN A 50 8.32 14.55 17.34
N ALA A 51 8.90 14.61 16.14
CA ALA A 51 9.81 15.69 15.74
C ALA A 51 9.08 17.05 15.71
N PHE A 52 7.85 17.09 15.20
CA PHE A 52 7.03 18.31 15.20
C PHE A 52 6.58 18.70 16.61
N SER A 53 6.18 17.75 17.45
CA SER A 53 5.84 18.03 18.86
C SER A 53 7.03 18.62 19.62
N GLN A 54 8.22 18.01 19.51
CA GLN A 54 9.42 18.54 20.16
C GLN A 54 9.78 19.95 19.67
N THR A 55 9.64 20.22 18.37
CA THR A 55 9.88 21.55 17.81
C THR A 55 8.86 22.56 18.35
N CYS A 56 7.58 22.16 18.44
CA CYS A 56 6.51 23.00 18.98
C CYS A 56 6.74 23.32 20.47
N ASP A 57 7.18 22.34 21.25
CA ASP A 57 7.53 22.51 22.67
C ASP A 57 8.74 23.44 22.83
N ALA A 58 9.78 23.27 22.00
CA ALA A 58 10.97 24.13 22.03
C ALA A 58 10.64 25.60 21.71
N ILE A 59 9.72 25.85 20.77
CA ILE A 59 9.26 27.20 20.40
C ILE A 59 8.40 27.81 21.51
N THR A 60 7.47 27.04 22.06
CA THR A 60 6.58 27.50 23.15
C THR A 60 7.37 27.80 24.42
N SER A 61 8.34 26.94 24.76
CA SER A 61 9.19 27.14 25.93
C SER A 61 10.12 28.34 25.82
N ASN A 62 10.49 28.76 24.60
CA ASN A 62 11.29 29.97 24.38
C ASN A 62 10.45 31.26 24.32
N ASN A 63 9.15 31.15 24.00
CA ASN A 63 8.28 32.30 23.86
C ASN A 63 7.02 32.12 24.71
N SER A 64 7.14 32.44 26.00
CA SER A 64 6.12 32.30 27.06
C SER A 64 4.78 33.04 26.82
N ASN A 65 4.61 33.69 25.68
CA ASN A 65 3.40 34.40 25.24
C ASN A 65 2.62 33.69 24.12
N ILE A 66 3.06 32.51 23.66
CA ILE A 66 2.37 31.73 22.63
C ILE A 66 1.56 30.61 23.29
N THR A 67 0.25 30.81 23.46
CA THR A 67 -0.74 29.78 23.80
C THR A 67 -1.13 28.96 22.56
N ALA A 68 -0.16 28.46 21.80
CA ALA A 68 -0.43 27.48 20.74
C ALA A 68 -0.54 26.12 21.41
N SER A 69 -1.75 25.56 21.45
CA SER A 69 -1.94 24.18 21.90
C SER A 69 -1.27 23.25 20.89
N CYS A 70 -0.06 22.79 21.20
CA CYS A 70 0.63 21.73 20.47
C CYS A 70 -0.16 20.43 20.67
N LYS A 71 -1.30 20.32 19.98
CA LYS A 71 -2.18 19.16 20.08
C LYS A 71 -1.72 18.09 19.12
N SER A 72 -1.49 16.92 19.69
CA SER A 72 -1.15 15.66 19.02
C SER A 72 -2.31 15.12 18.20
#